data_AF-A0A3C1RD72-F1
#
_entry.id   AF-A0A3C1RD72-F1
#
_cell.length_a   1.000
_cell.length_b   1.000
_cell.length_c   1.000
_cell.angle_alpha   90.00
_cell.angle_beta   90.00
_cell.angle_gamma   90.00
#
_symmetry.space_group_name_H-M   'P 1'
#
loop_
_entity.id
_entity.type
_entity.pdbx_description
1 polymer ?
#
loop_
_entity_poly.entity_id
_entity_poly.type
_entity_poly.pdbx_seq_one_letter_code
_entity_poly.pdbx_strand_id
1 'polypeptide(L)'
;MKDMPENRKNLRKAFVALGYGDYPEIETMPFLPEWTTFYISGGIVLDIMTEMKGLESYTFDQCFERAKKADLNGVIVPFLHINELMVNKKAISLPKDLIDLIELEK
;
A
#
# COMPACT_ATOMS: atom_id res chain seq x y z
N MET A 1 -3.67 -4.72 -3.73
CA MET A 1 -4.23 -6.06 -3.98
C MET A 1 -5.25 -6.36 -2.89
N LYS A 2 -6.37 -7.02 -3.19
CA LYS A 2 -7.35 -7.38 -2.16
C LYS A 2 -6.78 -8.49 -1.28
N ASP A 3 -6.90 -8.38 0.04
CA ASP A 3 -6.35 -9.41 0.92
C ASP A 3 -7.20 -10.69 0.88
N MET A 4 -6.73 -11.68 0.12
CA MET A 4 -7.37 -12.97 -0.07
C MET A 4 -6.28 -14.05 -0.14
N PRO A 5 -6.56 -15.30 0.27
CA PRO A 5 -5.56 -16.37 0.26
C PRO A 5 -4.86 -16.57 -1.10
N GLU A 6 -5.62 -16.51 -2.20
CA GLU A 6 -5.06 -16.67 -3.56
C GLU A 6 -4.11 -15.52 -3.93
N ASN A 7 -4.48 -14.31 -3.54
CA ASN A 7 -3.70 -13.11 -3.75
C ASN A 7 -2.39 -13.14 -2.95
N ARG A 8 -2.41 -13.67 -1.72
CA ARG A 8 -1.19 -13.90 -0.92
C ARG A 8 -0.27 -14.95 -1.53
N LYS A 9 -0.82 -16.04 -2.07
CA LYS A 9 -0.03 -17.03 -2.83
C LYS A 9 0.64 -16.41 -4.05
N ASN A 10 -0.07 -15.54 -4.77
CA ASN A 10 0.48 -14.84 -5.91
C ASN A 10 1.58 -13.83 -5.50
N LEU A 11 1.44 -13.16 -4.36
CA LEU A 11 2.49 -12.32 -3.78
C LEU A 11 3.75 -13.14 -3.47
N ARG A 12 3.61 -14.29 -2.79
CA ARG A 12 4.72 -15.22 -2.50
C ARG A 12 5.40 -15.68 -3.79
N LYS A 13 4.64 -16.08 -4.81
CA LYS A 13 5.19 -16.46 -6.14
C LYS A 13 5.98 -15.31 -6.78
N ALA A 14 5.50 -14.07 -6.66
CA ALA A 14 6.22 -12.90 -7.17
C ALA A 14 7.56 -12.69 -6.43
N PHE A 15 7.60 -12.86 -5.10
CA PHE A 15 8.84 -12.80 -4.33
C PHE A 15 9.85 -13.85 -4.78
N VAL A 16 9.41 -15.09 -4.99
CA VAL A 16 10.24 -16.17 -5.52
C VAL A 16 10.76 -15.84 -6.91
N ALA A 17 9.89 -15.39 -7.82
CA ALA A 17 10.25 -15.05 -9.19
C ALA A 17 11.25 -13.87 -9.27
N LEU A 18 11.19 -12.94 -8.33
CA LEU A 18 12.10 -11.79 -8.23
C LEU A 18 13.40 -12.11 -7.46
N GLY A 19 13.54 -13.34 -6.94
CA GLY A 19 14.74 -13.77 -6.21
C GLY A 19 14.84 -13.23 -4.78
N TYR A 20 13.74 -12.75 -4.19
CA TYR A 20 13.71 -12.25 -2.81
C TYR A 20 13.61 -13.36 -1.76
N GLY A 21 13.37 -14.59 -2.18
CA GLY A 21 13.23 -15.76 -1.30
C GLY A 21 11.82 -16.35 -1.32
N ASP A 22 11.68 -17.51 -0.67
CA ASP A 22 10.41 -18.20 -0.53
C ASP A 22 9.96 -18.21 0.94
N TYR A 23 8.92 -17.44 1.25
CA TYR A 23 8.41 -17.25 2.62
C TYR A 23 6.95 -17.72 2.71
N PRO A 24 6.69 -18.94 3.21
CA PRO A 24 5.33 -19.42 3.45
C PRO A 24 4.50 -18.50 4.36
N GLU A 25 5.16 -17.79 5.27
CA GLU A 25 4.54 -16.89 6.24
C GLU A 25 3.74 -15.77 5.56
N ILE A 26 4.11 -15.35 4.34
CA ILE A 26 3.36 -14.34 3.56
C ILE A 26 1.89 -14.74 3.41
N GLU A 27 1.59 -16.04 3.33
CA GLU A 27 0.23 -16.55 3.17
C GLU A 27 -0.64 -16.39 4.43
N THR A 28 -0.05 -16.27 5.61
CA THR A 28 -0.79 -16.29 6.89
C THR A 28 -0.48 -15.14 7.85
N MET A 29 0.65 -14.45 7.66
CA MET A 29 1.07 -13.40 8.59
C MET A 29 0.18 -12.15 8.46
N PRO A 30 -0.07 -11.42 9.56
CA PRO A 30 -0.80 -10.17 9.47
C PRO A 30 0.04 -9.14 8.70
N PHE A 31 -0.63 -8.30 7.90
CA PHE A 31 -0.01 -7.16 7.22
C PHE A 31 -0.30 -5.90 8.02
N LEU A 32 0.60 -5.60 8.96
CA LEU A 32 0.48 -4.45 9.85
C LEU A 32 1.47 -3.37 9.43
N PRO A 33 1.01 -2.13 9.19
CA PRO A 33 1.89 -1.00 8.89
C PRO A 33 3.00 -0.89 9.94
N GLU A 34 4.20 -0.54 9.49
CA GLU A 34 5.42 -0.39 10.32
C GLU A 34 5.93 -1.68 11.00
N TRP A 35 5.17 -2.77 11.03
CA TRP A 35 5.54 -4.05 11.63
C TRP A 35 5.90 -5.09 10.58
N THR A 36 5.24 -5.07 9.43
CA THR A 36 5.42 -6.05 8.36
C THR A 36 6.05 -5.40 7.15
N THR A 37 7.37 -5.26 7.23
CA THR A 37 8.16 -4.51 6.26
C THR A 37 9.05 -5.44 5.42
N PHE A 38 9.02 -5.27 4.11
CA PHE A 38 9.87 -6.01 3.17
C PHE A 38 10.93 -5.10 2.57
N TYR A 39 12.19 -5.50 2.68
CA TYR A 39 13.29 -4.82 2.00
C TYR A 39 13.43 -5.40 0.60
N ILE A 40 13.15 -4.58 -0.41
CA ILE A 40 13.28 -4.93 -1.81
C ILE A 40 14.48 -4.19 -2.43
N SER A 41 14.89 -4.60 -3.63
CA SER A 41 16.14 -4.15 -4.26
C SER A 41 16.33 -2.62 -4.26
N GLY A 42 17.60 -2.19 -4.18
CA GLY A 42 17.96 -0.79 -4.35
C GLY A 42 17.64 0.12 -3.14
N GLY A 43 17.51 -0.45 -1.94
CA GLY A 43 17.18 0.32 -0.73
C GLY A 43 15.72 0.73 -0.64
N ILE A 44 14.86 0.13 -1.46
CA ILE A 44 13.41 0.37 -1.43
C ILE A 44 12.79 -0.51 -0.35
N VAL A 45 11.88 0.10 0.41
CA VAL A 45 11.14 -0.57 1.46
C VAL A 45 9.68 -0.67 1.04
N LEU A 46 9.14 -1.88 1.05
CA LEU A 46 7.74 -2.18 0.76
C LEU A 46 7.02 -2.45 2.08
N ASP A 47 6.07 -1.60 2.43
CA ASP A 47 5.10 -1.83 3.50
C ASP A 47 3.76 -2.23 2.87
N ILE A 48 3.13 -3.27 3.41
CA ILE A 48 1.84 -3.78 2.95
C ILE A 48 0.85 -3.60 4.09
N MET A 49 -0.26 -2.94 3.79
CA MET A 49 -1.34 -2.67 4.73
C MET A 49 -2.67 -3.17 4.19
N THR A 50 -3.48 -3.78 5.06
CA THR A 50 -4.84 -4.24 4.74
C THR A 50 -5.90 -3.20 5.13
N GLU A 51 -5.55 -2.32 6.05
CA GLU A 51 -6.43 -1.29 6.58
C GLU A 51 -5.68 0.05 6.59
N MET A 52 -6.41 1.13 6.40
CA MET A 52 -5.88 2.47 6.31
C MET A 52 -6.74 3.42 7.15
N LYS A 53 -6.11 4.11 8.10
CA LYS A 53 -6.79 5.13 8.92
C LYS A 53 -7.37 6.25 8.04
N GLY A 54 -8.55 6.72 8.37
CA GLY A 54 -9.27 7.77 7.63
C GLY A 54 -10.04 7.28 6.40
N LEU A 55 -9.86 6.02 5.96
CA LEU A 55 -10.62 5.42 4.87
C LEU A 55 -11.46 4.23 5.31
N GLU A 56 -11.75 4.13 6.61
CA GLU A 56 -12.53 3.03 7.20
C GLU A 56 -13.96 2.96 6.62
N SER A 57 -14.46 4.06 6.06
CA SER A 57 -15.76 4.13 5.40
C SER A 57 -15.77 3.59 3.97
N TYR A 58 -14.61 3.26 3.40
CA TYR A 58 -14.48 2.74 2.04
C TYR A 58 -14.00 1.29 2.02
N THR A 59 -14.63 0.49 1.17
CA THR A 59 -14.18 -0.87 0.87
C THR A 59 -13.00 -0.86 -0.10
N PHE A 60 -12.19 -1.92 -0.09
CA PHE A 60 -11.09 -2.09 -1.05
C PHE A 60 -11.55 -1.88 -2.50
N ASP A 61 -12.71 -2.45 -2.88
CA ASP A 61 -13.19 -2.40 -4.26
C ASP A 61 -13.57 -0.96 -4.66
N GLN A 62 -14.14 -0.18 -3.75
CA GLN A 62 -14.45 1.24 -3.98
C GLN A 62 -13.17 2.09 -4.14
N CYS A 63 -12.17 1.87 -3.30
CA CYS A 63 -10.87 2.56 -3.43
C CYS A 63 -10.18 2.16 -4.74
N PHE A 64 -10.25 0.89 -5.13
CA PHE A 64 -9.62 0.39 -6.35
C PHE A 64 -10.28 0.94 -7.62
N GLU A 65 -11.61 1.10 -7.62
CA GLU A 65 -12.34 1.69 -8.75
C GLU A 65 -12.01 3.18 -8.92
N ARG A 66 -11.84 3.91 -7.82
CA ARG A 66 -11.48 5.34 -7.81
C ARG A 66 -9.99 5.60 -8.01
N ALA A 67 -9.16 4.55 -7.97
CA ALA A 67 -7.72 4.67 -8.08
C ALA A 67 -7.31 5.28 -9.44
N LYS A 68 -6.38 6.24 -9.39
CA LYS A 68 -5.76 6.79 -10.59
C LYS A 68 -4.77 5.78 -11.14
N LYS A 69 -4.97 5.33 -12.37
CA LYS A 69 -4.06 4.41 -13.06
C LYS A 69 -2.93 5.22 -13.70
N ALA A 70 -1.69 4.92 -13.37
CA ALA A 70 -0.52 5.47 -14.04
C ALA A 70 0.25 4.37 -14.75
N ASP A 71 0.81 4.70 -15.91
CA ASP A 71 1.68 3.80 -16.67
C ASP A 71 3.13 4.03 -16.24
N LEU A 72 3.76 2.98 -15.71
CA LEU A 72 5.18 2.95 -15.39
C LEU A 72 5.85 1.93 -16.31
N ASN A 73 6.44 2.42 -17.40
CA ASN A 73 7.17 1.61 -18.38
C ASN A 73 6.36 0.42 -18.95
N GLY A 74 5.08 0.63 -19.25
CA GLY A 74 4.15 -0.39 -19.75
C GLY A 74 3.40 -1.16 -18.66
N VAL A 75 3.69 -0.88 -17.38
CA VAL A 75 2.97 -1.48 -16.24
C VAL A 75 1.96 -0.48 -15.70
N ILE A 76 0.68 -0.83 -15.81
CA ILE A 76 -0.41 -0.02 -15.26
C ILE A 76 -0.50 -0.25 -13.76
N VAL A 77 -0.13 0.76 -12.97
CA VAL A 77 -0.16 0.73 -11.52
C VAL A 77 -1.30 1.63 -11.00
N PRO A 78 -2.23 1.08 -10.20
CA PRO A 78 -3.29 1.86 -9.57
C PRO A 78 -2.75 2.58 -8.33
N PHE A 79 -2.89 3.90 -8.29
CA PHE A 79 -2.56 4.76 -7.16
C PHE A 79 -3.83 5.24 -6.48
N LEU A 80 -3.82 5.29 -5.15
CA LEU A 80 -4.90 5.86 -4.36
C LEU A 80 -5.12 7.34 -4.75
N HIS A 81 -6.38 7.80 -4.77
CA HIS A 81 -6.67 9.16 -5.19
C HIS A 81 -6.14 10.18 -4.17
N ILE A 82 -5.70 11.36 -4.64
CA ILE A 82 -5.09 12.40 -3.79
C ILE A 82 -5.99 12.84 -2.63
N ASN A 83 -7.32 12.87 -2.85
CA ASN A 83 -8.29 13.22 -1.81
C ASN A 83 -8.32 12.18 -0.69
N GLU A 84 -8.21 10.90 -1.03
CA GLU A 84 -8.20 9.79 -0.06
C GLU A 84 -6.88 9.77 0.73
N LEU A 85 -5.76 10.10 0.05
CA LEU A 85 -4.46 10.34 0.70
C LEU A 85 -4.51 11.51 1.70
N MET A 86 -5.20 12.62 1.38
CA MET A 86 -5.35 13.74 2.29
C MET A 86 -6.21 13.41 3.52
N VAL A 87 -7.29 12.65 3.35
CA VAL A 87 -8.12 12.20 4.49
C VAL A 87 -7.33 11.27 5.41
N ASN A 88 -6.57 10.34 4.83
CA ASN A 88 -5.67 9.48 5.59
C ASN A 88 -4.61 10.28 6.36
N LYS A 89 -3.87 11.18 5.69
CA LYS A 89 -2.87 12.05 6.36
C LYS A 89 -3.49 12.90 7.48
N LYS A 90 -4.71 13.42 7.30
CA LYS A 90 -5.47 14.15 8.35
C LYS A 90 -5.82 13.27 9.55
N ALA A 91 -6.13 11.99 9.33
CA ALA A 91 -6.50 11.06 10.38
C ALA A 91 -5.30 10.49 11.17
N ILE A 92 -4.14 10.35 10.52
CA ILE A 92 -2.93 9.80 11.14
C ILE A 92 -2.20 10.82 12.05
N SER A 93 -2.38 12.14 11.82
CA SER A 93 -1.84 13.21 12.69
C SER A 93 -0.36 13.05 13.06
N LEU A 94 0.49 12.54 12.15
CA LEU A 94 1.93 12.52 12.35
C LEU A 94 2.47 13.96 12.29
N PRO A 95 3.42 14.37 13.17
CA PRO A 95 3.92 15.75 13.23
C PRO A 95 4.51 16.27 11.91
N LYS A 96 4.96 15.37 11.03
CA LYS A 96 5.50 15.70 9.71
C LYS A 96 4.40 15.97 8.66
N ASP A 97 3.22 15.35 8.80
CA ASP A 97 2.09 15.51 7.88
C ASP A 97 1.34 16.85 8.08
N LEU A 98 1.44 17.45 9.27
CA LEU A 98 0.95 18.82 9.53
C LEU A 98 1.71 19.87 8.70
N ILE A 99 2.99 19.63 8.40
CA ILE A 99 3.82 20.54 7.60
C ILE A 99 3.44 20.42 6.11
N ASP A 100 3.22 19.20 5.61
CA ASP A 100 2.75 18.98 4.23
C ASP A 100 1.37 19.61 3.97
N LEU A 101 0.48 19.61 4.98
CA LEU A 101 -0.85 20.23 4.90
C LEU A 101 -0.78 21.74 4.71
N ILE A 102 0.15 22.41 5.40
CA ILE A 102 0.36 23.85 5.30
C ILE A 102 0.90 24.24 3.92
N GLU A 103 1.70 23.38 3.29
CA GLU A 103 2.28 23.64 1.97
C GLU A 103 1.26 23.43 0.83
N LEU A 104 0.27 22.56 1.03
CA LEU A 104 -0.81 22.28 0.06
C LEU A 104 -1.97 23.28 0.10
N GLU A 105 -2.07 24.13 1.14
CA GLU A 105 -3.08 25.21 1.25
C GLU A 105 -2.62 26.55 0.64
N LYS A 106 -1.45 26.60 0.00
CA LYS A 106 -0.97 27.74 -0.82
C LYS A 106 -1.18 27.51 -2.31
#